data_AF-A0A3D4B1P6-F1
#
_entry.id   AF-A0A3D4B1P6-F1
#
_cell.length_a   1.000
_cell.length_b   1.000
_cell.length_c   1.000
_cell.angle_alpha   90.00
_cell.angle_beta   90.00
_cell.angle_gamma   90.00
#
_symmetry.space_group_name_H-M   'P 1'
#
loop_
_entity.id
_entity.type
_entity.pdbx_description
1 polymer ?
#
loop_
_entity_poly.entity_id
_entity_poly.type
_entity_poly.pdbx_seq_one_letter_code
_entity_poly.pdbx_strand_id
1 'polypeptide(L)'
;MATLRHLVSAGPHVRHACPVSVPVDLPAGTNVGITDIISGRTMPGQCVSENGTTCLHWVIEYLAKNEIREYVVNPKVTWDNTLQGVTVKDTPDNRVDIAIVNRLFTAYHYSSELARPYCYPVNDPYCSCVTRANVGEKPGETTDHEHHRSLWASYGEVNGTNNWDELEGHGRTVHRSFDLLESGSVLGRLRAHSDWETAEGEVLLHETREFRVYDNRDDLAQIFDVILELEATNGDVHFGDTKEGGFLSVRVASTMDASGDGQIENGYGGIGEFECWGKRSCWCDYSGPVDGRWSGIA
;
A
#
# COMPACT_ATOMS: atom_id res chain seq x y z
N MET A 1 -16.08 -15.99 27.49
CA MET A 1 -14.79 -15.52 26.96
C MET A 1 -14.16 -14.60 27.98
N ALA A 2 -12.89 -14.82 28.32
CA ALA A 2 -12.14 -13.93 29.20
C ALA A 2 -11.93 -12.58 28.51
N THR A 3 -11.88 -11.50 29.30
CA THR A 3 -11.47 -10.18 28.82
C THR A 3 -9.96 -10.20 28.58
N LEU A 4 -9.53 -9.97 27.34
CA LEU A 4 -8.10 -9.85 27.02
C LEU A 4 -7.63 -8.42 27.31
N ARG A 5 -6.40 -8.29 27.82
CA ARG A 5 -5.76 -7.01 28.14
C ARG A 5 -4.40 -6.98 27.48
N HIS A 6 -4.10 -5.91 26.75
CA HIS A 6 -2.81 -5.70 26.10
C HIS A 6 -2.15 -4.44 26.63
N LEU A 7 -0.89 -4.56 27.02
CA LEU A 7 -0.04 -3.42 27.35
C LEU A 7 0.79 -3.08 26.12
N VAL A 8 0.64 -1.86 25.62
CA VAL A 8 1.41 -1.36 24.48
C VAL A 8 2.37 -0.30 24.97
N SER A 9 3.65 -0.45 24.61
CA SER A 9 4.69 0.54 24.87
C SER A 9 4.95 1.36 23.60
N ALA A 10 4.90 2.69 23.70
CA ALA A 10 5.26 3.58 22.60
C ALA A 10 6.76 3.49 22.23
N GLY A 11 7.59 3.03 23.18
CA GLY A 11 9.04 3.10 23.06
C GLY A 11 9.54 4.55 23.04
N PRO A 12 10.70 4.85 22.45
CA PRO A 12 11.33 6.17 22.55
C PRO A 12 10.68 7.27 21.72
N HIS A 13 9.63 6.97 20.94
CA HIS A 13 8.98 7.90 20.01
C HIS A 13 7.50 8.04 20.31
N VAL A 14 6.92 9.17 19.89
CA VAL A 14 5.47 9.37 19.87
C VAL A 14 4.87 8.41 18.83
N ARG A 15 3.69 7.87 19.12
CA ARG A 15 2.86 7.12 18.17
C ARG A 15 1.60 7.92 17.90
N HIS A 16 1.28 8.13 16.63
CA HIS A 16 0.08 8.82 16.17
C HIS A 16 -0.50 8.03 15.01
N ALA A 17 -1.82 7.84 14.98
CA ALA A 17 -2.52 7.09 13.94
C ALA A 17 -1.80 5.78 13.55
N CYS A 18 -1.28 5.06 14.54
CA CYS A 18 -0.30 3.99 14.35
C CYS A 18 -1.00 2.63 14.36
N PRO A 19 -1.02 1.89 13.24
CA PRO A 19 -1.49 0.51 13.24
C PRO A 19 -0.66 -0.37 14.17
N VAL A 20 -1.32 -1.25 14.89
CA VAL A 20 -0.69 -2.24 15.77
C VAL A 20 -1.37 -3.58 15.60
N SER A 21 -0.60 -4.65 15.68
CA SER A 21 -1.11 -6.02 15.65
C SER A 21 -0.51 -6.86 16.77
N VAL A 22 -1.30 -7.80 17.29
CA VAL A 22 -0.85 -8.78 18.29
C VAL A 22 -1.49 -10.15 18.02
N PRO A 23 -0.75 -11.27 18.14
CA PRO A 23 -1.34 -12.59 18.07
C PRO A 23 -2.37 -12.81 19.19
N VAL A 24 -3.51 -13.42 18.86
CA VAL A 24 -4.60 -13.69 19.81
C VAL A 24 -5.22 -15.07 19.57
N ASP A 25 -5.76 -15.66 20.64
CA ASP A 25 -6.62 -16.85 20.56
C ASP A 25 -8.09 -16.43 20.34
N LEU A 26 -8.31 -15.75 19.21
CA LEU A 26 -9.63 -15.41 18.70
C LEU A 26 -9.76 -15.92 17.27
N PRO A 27 -10.97 -16.25 16.79
CA PRO A 27 -11.16 -16.61 15.39
C PRO A 27 -10.85 -15.44 14.44
N ALA A 28 -10.20 -15.70 13.32
CA ALA A 28 -10.09 -14.74 12.22
C ALA A 28 -11.49 -14.33 11.72
N GLY A 29 -11.62 -13.08 11.25
CA GLY A 29 -12.89 -12.46 10.88
C GLY A 29 -13.68 -11.89 12.08
N THR A 30 -13.23 -12.11 13.31
CA THR A 30 -13.87 -11.52 14.50
C THR A 30 -13.59 -10.01 14.56
N ASN A 31 -14.64 -9.19 14.58
CA ASN A 31 -14.55 -7.79 14.97
C ASN A 31 -14.74 -7.67 16.48
N VAL A 32 -13.92 -6.83 17.12
CA VAL A 32 -13.92 -6.62 18.57
C VAL A 32 -13.91 -5.12 18.88
N GLY A 33 -14.33 -4.75 20.09
CA GLY A 33 -14.10 -3.41 20.62
C GLY A 33 -12.76 -3.37 21.39
N ILE A 34 -11.97 -2.33 21.18
CA ILE A 34 -10.72 -2.05 21.89
C ILE A 34 -10.91 -0.80 22.73
N THR A 35 -10.95 -0.95 24.05
CA THR A 35 -11.12 0.17 24.99
C THR A 35 -9.78 0.60 25.56
N ASP A 36 -9.39 1.85 25.33
CA ASP A 36 -8.28 2.50 26.04
C ASP A 36 -8.70 2.77 27.49
N ILE A 37 -8.00 2.20 28.47
CA ILE A 37 -8.43 2.26 29.87
C ILE A 37 -8.36 3.67 30.46
N ILE A 38 -7.50 4.53 29.92
CA ILE A 38 -7.28 5.88 30.47
C ILE A 38 -8.30 6.86 29.89
N SER A 39 -8.54 6.82 28.59
CA SER A 39 -9.55 7.70 27.96
C SER A 39 -10.98 7.17 28.09
N GLY A 40 -11.15 5.87 28.31
CA GLY A 40 -12.44 5.19 28.27
C GLY A 40 -13.03 5.06 26.86
N ARG A 41 -12.34 5.57 25.83
CA ARG A 41 -12.79 5.50 24.44
C ARG A 41 -12.65 4.08 23.92
N THR A 42 -13.66 3.62 23.18
CA THR A 42 -13.65 2.33 22.49
C THR A 42 -13.50 2.54 20.99
N MET A 43 -12.60 1.76 20.39
CA MET A 43 -12.22 1.80 18.97
C MET A 43 -12.44 0.42 18.34
N PRO A 44 -12.56 0.32 17.00
CA PRO A 44 -12.63 -0.97 16.34
C PRO A 44 -11.32 -1.75 16.48
N GLY A 45 -11.46 -3.07 16.63
CA GLY A 45 -10.40 -4.04 16.44
C GLY A 45 -10.85 -5.13 15.47
N GLN A 46 -9.91 -5.64 14.67
CA GLN A 46 -10.17 -6.62 13.61
C GLN A 46 -9.21 -7.80 13.75
N CYS A 47 -9.75 -9.01 13.88
CA CYS A 47 -8.96 -10.23 13.88
C CYS A 47 -8.80 -10.74 12.44
N VAL A 48 -7.56 -10.90 11.99
CA VAL A 48 -7.23 -11.41 10.65
C VAL A 48 -6.33 -12.63 10.75
N SER A 49 -6.43 -13.53 9.77
CA SER A 49 -5.48 -14.64 9.64
C SER A 49 -4.21 -14.15 8.95
N GLU A 50 -3.06 -14.38 9.58
CA GLU A 50 -1.72 -14.12 9.06
C GLU A 50 -0.86 -15.37 9.27
N ASN A 51 -0.45 -16.02 8.17
CA ASN A 51 0.41 -17.22 8.21
C ASN A 51 -0.08 -18.32 9.17
N GLY A 52 -1.40 -18.54 9.22
CA GLY A 52 -2.03 -19.56 10.08
C GLY A 52 -2.20 -19.16 11.55
N THR A 53 -1.81 -17.94 11.94
CA THR A 53 -2.07 -17.37 13.27
C THR A 53 -3.11 -16.26 13.14
N THR A 54 -4.03 -16.15 14.09
CA THR A 54 -4.91 -14.99 14.15
C THR A 54 -4.19 -13.82 14.83
N CYS A 55 -4.13 -12.68 14.15
CA CYS A 55 -3.65 -11.42 14.69
C CYS A 55 -4.82 -10.46 14.88
N LEU A 56 -4.89 -9.81 16.04
CA LEU A 56 -5.79 -8.70 16.32
C LEU A 56 -5.11 -7.40 15.92
N HIS A 57 -5.76 -6.61 15.07
CA HIS A 57 -5.31 -5.31 14.60
C HIS A 57 -6.20 -4.20 15.14
N TRP A 58 -5.61 -3.06 15.51
CA TRP A 58 -6.30 -1.80 15.77
C TRP A 58 -5.34 -0.64 15.50
N VAL A 59 -5.84 0.59 15.64
CA VAL A 59 -5.04 1.80 15.45
C VAL A 59 -4.92 2.54 16.77
N ILE A 60 -3.70 2.91 17.11
CA ILE A 60 -3.39 3.78 18.24
C ILE A 60 -3.55 5.22 17.77
N GLU A 61 -4.53 5.93 18.31
CA GLU A 61 -4.76 7.35 17.98
C GLU A 61 -3.56 8.21 18.42
N TYR A 62 -3.13 8.06 19.67
CA TYR A 62 -1.97 8.75 20.21
C TYR A 62 -1.37 8.03 21.42
N LEU A 63 -0.04 7.93 21.47
CA LEU A 63 0.73 7.63 22.67
C LEU A 63 1.96 8.53 22.76
N ALA A 64 2.20 9.11 23.93
CA ALA A 64 3.40 9.89 24.16
C ALA A 64 4.65 9.00 24.18
N LYS A 65 5.83 9.59 23.92
CA LYS A 65 7.10 8.89 24.05
C LYS A 65 7.24 8.25 25.45
N ASN A 66 7.73 7.02 25.49
CA ASN A 66 7.91 6.16 26.67
C ASN A 66 6.63 5.85 27.44
N GLU A 67 5.46 6.17 26.89
CA GLU A 67 4.20 5.84 27.51
C GLU A 67 3.88 4.35 27.35
N ILE A 68 3.30 3.76 28.38
CA ILE A 68 2.71 2.42 28.34
C ILE A 68 1.21 2.57 28.56
N ARG A 69 0.41 2.03 27.64
CA ARG A 69 -1.05 2.10 27.71
C ARG A 69 -1.66 0.72 27.70
N GLU A 70 -2.65 0.53 28.56
CA GLU A 70 -3.44 -0.69 28.61
C GLU A 70 -4.71 -0.55 27.76
N TYR A 71 -4.95 -1.57 26.94
CA TYR A 71 -6.15 -1.72 26.11
C TYR A 71 -6.90 -2.98 26.48
N VAL A 72 -8.22 -2.85 26.61
CA VAL A 72 -9.14 -3.94 26.95
C VAL A 72 -9.87 -4.40 25.69
N VAL A 73 -9.80 -5.69 25.36
CA VAL A 73 -10.48 -6.27 24.20
C VAL A 73 -11.83 -6.83 24.63
N ASN A 74 -12.87 -6.41 23.92
CA ASN A 74 -14.23 -6.88 24.11
C ASN A 74 -14.78 -7.50 22.82
N PRO A 75 -14.80 -8.84 22.69
CA PRO A 75 -15.29 -9.52 21.50
C PRO A 75 -16.82 -9.48 21.33
N LYS A 76 -17.55 -8.88 22.27
CA LYS A 76 -19.01 -8.72 22.18
C LYS A 76 -19.42 -7.39 21.57
N VAL A 77 -18.49 -6.45 21.40
CA VAL A 77 -18.77 -5.17 20.72
C VAL A 77 -18.64 -5.42 19.22
N THR A 78 -19.76 -5.34 18.53
CA THR A 78 -19.81 -5.43 17.06
C THR A 78 -19.66 -4.04 16.46
N TRP A 79 -18.73 -3.89 15.51
CA TRP A 79 -18.56 -2.66 14.73
C TRP A 79 -19.26 -2.80 13.38
N ASP A 80 -19.88 -1.72 12.91
CA ASP A 80 -20.48 -1.67 11.58
C ASP A 80 -19.45 -1.15 10.57
N ASN A 81 -19.07 -2.01 9.62
CA ASN A 81 -18.07 -1.71 8.61
C ASN A 81 -18.63 -0.94 7.41
N THR A 82 -19.93 -0.69 7.35
CA THR A 82 -20.56 -0.03 6.20
C THR A 82 -20.35 1.49 6.19
N LEU A 83 -20.14 2.09 7.37
CA LEU A 83 -19.90 3.53 7.53
C LEU A 83 -18.47 3.86 7.94
N GLN A 84 -17.66 2.86 8.28
CA GLN A 84 -16.31 3.02 8.82
C GLN A 84 -15.44 1.81 8.43
N GLY A 85 -14.13 2.00 8.31
CA GLY A 85 -13.20 0.96 7.92
C GLY A 85 -12.80 1.05 6.44
N VAL A 86 -12.36 -0.09 5.92
CA VAL A 86 -11.83 -0.22 4.57
C VAL A 86 -12.66 -1.25 3.80
N THR A 87 -13.12 -0.86 2.61
CA THR A 87 -13.79 -1.75 1.68
C THR A 87 -12.85 -2.15 0.57
N VAL A 88 -12.85 -3.44 0.23
CA VAL A 88 -12.11 -4.05 -0.88
C VAL A 88 -13.15 -4.77 -1.72
N LYS A 89 -13.41 -4.26 -2.91
CA LYS A 89 -14.52 -4.71 -3.75
C LYS A 89 -14.06 -4.97 -5.17
N ASP A 90 -14.25 -6.22 -5.60
CA ASP A 90 -14.12 -6.58 -7.00
C ASP A 90 -15.22 -5.89 -7.84
N THR A 91 -14.81 -5.32 -8.96
CA THR A 91 -15.68 -4.58 -9.88
C THR A 91 -15.50 -5.11 -11.30
N PRO A 92 -16.46 -4.85 -12.21
CA PRO A 92 -16.27 -5.18 -13.63
C PRO A 92 -14.97 -4.60 -14.21
N ASP A 93 -14.58 -5.09 -15.39
CA ASP A 93 -13.45 -4.56 -16.17
C ASP A 93 -12.06 -4.80 -15.54
N ASN A 94 -11.91 -5.89 -14.80
CA ASN A 94 -10.64 -6.31 -14.19
C ASN A 94 -10.06 -5.26 -13.22
N ARG A 95 -10.90 -4.83 -12.27
CA ARG A 95 -10.57 -3.77 -11.31
C ARG A 95 -11.07 -4.12 -9.91
N VAL A 96 -10.22 -3.96 -8.89
CA VAL A 96 -10.63 -4.00 -7.48
C VAL A 96 -10.50 -2.63 -6.86
N ASP A 97 -11.61 -2.10 -6.35
CA ASP A 97 -11.63 -0.83 -5.62
C ASP A 97 -11.29 -1.04 -4.14
N ILE A 98 -10.40 -0.19 -3.63
CA ILE A 98 -10.08 -0.09 -2.21
C ILE A 98 -10.47 1.31 -1.72
N ALA A 99 -11.40 1.39 -0.78
CA ALA A 99 -11.89 2.66 -0.24
C ALA A 99 -11.80 2.71 1.28
N ILE A 100 -11.40 3.87 1.81
CA ILE A 100 -11.34 4.16 3.25
C ILE A 100 -12.54 5.06 3.59
N VAL A 101 -13.42 4.60 4.47
CA VAL A 101 -14.64 5.34 4.87
C VAL A 101 -15.43 5.82 3.64
N ASN A 102 -15.70 4.89 2.71
CA ASN A 102 -16.42 5.13 1.44
C ASN A 102 -15.78 6.16 0.48
N ARG A 103 -14.52 6.55 0.71
CA ARG A 103 -13.73 7.37 -0.21
C ARG A 103 -12.70 6.50 -0.91
N LEU A 104 -12.71 6.51 -2.26
CA LEU A 104 -11.77 5.72 -3.04
C LEU A 104 -10.34 6.12 -2.67
N PHE A 105 -9.57 5.18 -2.14
CA PHE A 105 -8.14 5.35 -1.87
C PHE A 105 -7.36 4.97 -3.13
N THR A 106 -7.58 3.76 -3.64
CA THR A 106 -6.96 3.31 -4.88
C THR A 106 -7.78 2.23 -5.57
N ALA A 107 -7.44 1.92 -6.81
CA ALA A 107 -8.01 0.77 -7.52
C ALA A 107 -6.90 -0.06 -8.17
N TYR A 108 -6.92 -1.36 -7.94
CA TYR A 108 -5.99 -2.32 -8.53
C TYR A 108 -6.53 -2.79 -9.89
N HIS A 109 -5.83 -2.45 -10.97
CA HIS A 109 -6.19 -2.82 -12.35
C HIS A 109 -5.36 -4.01 -12.77
N TYR A 110 -6.00 -5.08 -13.25
CA TYR A 110 -5.35 -6.37 -13.49
C TYR A 110 -5.73 -7.03 -14.82
N SER A 111 -6.24 -6.26 -15.78
CA SER A 111 -6.53 -6.76 -17.12
C SER A 111 -5.30 -7.42 -17.74
N SER A 112 -5.50 -8.58 -18.38
CA SER A 112 -4.47 -9.28 -19.15
C SER A 112 -4.08 -8.55 -20.44
N GLU A 113 -4.75 -7.45 -20.78
CA GLU A 113 -4.34 -6.56 -21.87
C GLU A 113 -3.21 -5.61 -21.45
N LEU A 114 -2.98 -5.45 -20.15
CA LEU A 114 -1.91 -4.62 -19.61
C LEU A 114 -0.58 -5.39 -19.60
N ALA A 115 0.54 -4.66 -19.68
CA ALA A 115 1.86 -5.24 -19.46
C ALA A 115 2.02 -5.73 -18.01
N ARG A 116 1.40 -5.04 -17.05
CA ARG A 116 1.40 -5.40 -15.63
C ARG A 116 0.27 -4.76 -14.81
N PRO A 117 -0.13 -5.35 -13.67
CA PRO A 117 -1.06 -4.72 -12.76
C PRO A 117 -0.51 -3.48 -12.07
N TYR A 118 -1.37 -2.50 -11.89
CA TYR A 118 -1.04 -1.22 -11.26
C TYR A 118 -2.21 -0.68 -10.44
N CYS A 119 -1.92 0.28 -9.56
CA CYS A 119 -2.87 0.93 -8.69
C CYS A 119 -3.10 2.38 -9.15
N TYR A 120 -4.32 2.73 -9.55
CA TYR A 120 -4.70 4.09 -9.95
C TYR A 120 -6.21 4.34 -9.76
N PRO A 121 -6.63 5.52 -9.29
CA PRO A 121 -5.81 6.61 -8.73
C PRO A 121 -5.13 6.18 -7.43
N VAL A 122 -4.15 6.93 -6.94
CA VAL A 122 -3.76 6.90 -5.52
C VAL A 122 -4.15 8.24 -4.95
N ASN A 123 -5.15 8.26 -4.08
CA ASN A 123 -5.71 9.47 -3.52
C ASN A 123 -5.18 9.72 -2.11
N ASP A 124 -4.98 10.99 -1.78
CA ASP A 124 -4.71 11.46 -0.44
C ASP A 124 -6.00 11.52 0.43
N PRO A 125 -5.91 11.87 1.73
CA PRO A 125 -7.07 12.00 2.61
C PRO A 125 -8.09 13.05 2.17
N TYR A 126 -7.75 13.92 1.23
CA TYR A 126 -8.62 14.95 0.68
C TYR A 126 -9.24 14.56 -0.66
N CYS A 127 -9.03 13.32 -1.10
CA CYS A 127 -9.47 12.78 -2.38
C CYS A 127 -8.75 13.40 -3.59
N SER A 128 -7.59 14.00 -3.39
CA SER A 128 -6.73 14.49 -4.46
C SER A 128 -5.80 13.37 -4.93
N CYS A 129 -5.71 13.16 -6.25
CA CYS A 129 -4.88 12.11 -6.83
C CYS A 129 -3.41 12.55 -6.83
N VAL A 130 -2.60 11.92 -5.99
CA VAL A 130 -1.17 12.22 -5.83
C VAL A 130 -0.27 11.49 -6.83
N THR A 131 -0.86 10.61 -7.64
CA THR A 131 -0.17 9.92 -8.73
C THR A 131 -0.65 10.37 -10.11
N ARG A 132 0.21 10.16 -11.11
CA ARG A 132 -0.09 10.51 -12.50
C ARG A 132 -1.11 9.56 -13.10
N ALA A 133 -2.06 10.11 -13.86
CA ALA A 133 -2.94 9.35 -14.75
C ALA A 133 -2.17 8.66 -15.88
N ASN A 134 -2.78 7.68 -16.56
CA ASN A 134 -2.17 7.19 -17.79
C ASN A 134 -2.08 8.32 -18.83
N VAL A 135 -1.07 8.25 -19.70
CA VAL A 135 -0.82 9.27 -20.71
C VAL A 135 -2.07 9.49 -21.57
N GLY A 136 -2.51 10.75 -21.66
CA GLY A 136 -3.69 11.15 -22.45
C GLY A 136 -5.02 11.09 -21.71
N GLU A 137 -5.10 10.52 -20.51
CA GLU A 137 -6.36 10.44 -19.74
C GLU A 137 -6.71 11.71 -18.96
N LYS A 138 -5.71 12.56 -18.67
CA LYS A 138 -5.90 13.79 -17.88
C LYS A 138 -5.14 14.98 -18.51
N PRO A 139 -5.83 16.10 -18.83
CA PRO A 139 -5.16 17.31 -19.29
C PRO A 139 -4.19 17.87 -18.25
N GLY A 140 -3.04 18.38 -18.71
CA GLY A 140 -2.02 18.98 -17.84
C GLY A 140 -0.98 18.00 -17.30
N GLU A 141 -1.15 16.69 -17.51
CA GLU A 141 -0.11 15.70 -17.26
C GLU A 141 0.90 15.65 -18.42
N THR A 142 2.15 15.32 -18.08
CA THR A 142 3.22 15.03 -19.05
C THR A 142 2.90 13.77 -19.87
N THR A 143 3.41 13.70 -21.10
CA THR A 143 3.20 12.57 -22.02
C THR A 143 4.47 11.73 -22.22
N ASP A 144 5.45 11.85 -21.32
CA ASP A 144 6.66 11.05 -21.29
C ASP A 144 6.40 9.70 -20.60
N HIS A 145 7.22 8.71 -20.93
CA HIS A 145 7.23 7.40 -20.28
C HIS A 145 5.81 6.80 -20.13
N GLU A 146 5.18 6.45 -21.25
CA GLU A 146 3.80 5.93 -21.31
C GLU A 146 3.55 4.70 -20.41
N HIS A 147 4.61 3.96 -20.11
CA HIS A 147 4.62 2.79 -19.24
C HIS A 147 4.65 3.12 -17.73
N HIS A 148 4.87 4.38 -17.32
CA HIS A 148 4.82 4.77 -15.90
C HIS A 148 3.37 4.96 -15.45
N ARG A 149 2.79 3.89 -14.90
CA ARG A 149 1.39 3.81 -14.48
C ARG A 149 1.24 3.92 -12.97
N SER A 150 1.15 5.15 -12.45
CA SER A 150 0.78 5.45 -11.06
C SER A 150 1.60 4.67 -10.00
N LEU A 151 1.09 3.60 -9.39
CA LEU A 151 1.80 2.75 -8.43
C LEU A 151 1.84 1.32 -8.97
N TRP A 152 3.03 0.75 -9.21
CA TRP A 152 3.17 -0.58 -9.79
C TRP A 152 4.43 -1.29 -9.28
N ALA A 153 4.53 -2.60 -9.52
CA ALA A 153 5.76 -3.34 -9.30
C ALA A 153 6.34 -3.83 -10.64
N SER A 154 7.66 -3.70 -10.79
CA SER A 154 8.41 -4.04 -12.00
C SER A 154 9.90 -4.06 -11.71
N TYR A 155 10.71 -4.47 -12.70
CA TYR A 155 12.15 -4.34 -12.64
C TYR A 155 12.75 -4.21 -14.04
N GLY A 156 13.87 -3.49 -14.17
CA GLY A 156 14.49 -3.17 -15.46
C GLY A 156 15.02 -4.36 -16.25
N GLU A 157 15.64 -5.34 -15.58
CA GLU A 157 16.10 -6.59 -16.22
C GLU A 157 15.96 -7.78 -15.27
N VAL A 158 15.28 -8.83 -15.71
CA VAL A 158 15.05 -10.09 -14.99
C VAL A 158 15.42 -11.24 -15.92
N ASN A 159 16.52 -11.94 -15.64
CA ASN A 159 17.07 -12.98 -16.54
C ASN A 159 17.24 -12.52 -18.00
N GLY A 160 17.62 -11.25 -18.22
CA GLY A 160 17.77 -10.66 -19.55
C GLY A 160 16.48 -10.12 -20.18
N THR A 161 15.33 -10.27 -19.52
CA THR A 161 14.05 -9.71 -19.95
C THR A 161 13.77 -8.38 -19.25
N ASN A 162 13.40 -7.36 -20.02
CA ASN A 162 12.97 -6.07 -19.48
C ASN A 162 11.49 -6.10 -19.10
N ASN A 163 11.17 -5.98 -17.81
CA ASN A 163 9.78 -5.90 -17.32
C ASN A 163 9.44 -4.50 -16.78
N TRP A 164 10.12 -3.45 -17.26
CA TRP A 164 9.92 -2.07 -16.84
C TRP A 164 9.26 -1.20 -17.90
N ASP A 165 9.72 -1.25 -19.15
CA ASP A 165 9.05 -0.53 -20.22
C ASP A 165 7.96 -1.39 -20.89
N GLU A 166 7.34 -0.83 -21.92
CA GLU A 166 6.31 -1.47 -22.76
C GLU A 166 6.75 -1.48 -24.24
N LEU A 167 8.06 -1.50 -24.51
CA LEU A 167 8.61 -1.50 -25.86
C LEU A 167 8.54 -2.90 -26.51
N GLU A 168 8.86 -2.99 -27.81
CA GLU A 168 8.92 -4.27 -28.50
C GLU A 168 9.89 -5.25 -27.79
N GLY A 169 9.40 -6.44 -27.44
CA GLY A 169 10.17 -7.46 -26.72
C GLY A 169 10.20 -7.32 -25.19
N HIS A 170 9.40 -6.43 -24.61
CA HIS A 170 9.24 -6.36 -23.15
C HIS A 170 8.59 -7.63 -22.56
N GLY A 171 8.99 -7.97 -21.34
CA GLY A 171 8.32 -8.93 -20.48
C GLY A 171 7.09 -8.35 -19.80
N ARG A 172 6.38 -9.21 -19.08
CA ARG A 172 5.06 -8.90 -18.52
C ARG A 172 4.93 -9.39 -17.09
N THR A 173 4.06 -8.76 -16.32
CA THR A 173 3.53 -9.35 -15.09
C THR A 173 2.07 -9.70 -15.35
N VAL A 174 1.75 -10.99 -15.42
CA VAL A 174 0.41 -11.47 -15.78
C VAL A 174 -0.32 -11.88 -14.51
N HIS A 175 -1.37 -11.14 -14.15
CA HIS A 175 -2.25 -11.51 -13.05
C HIS A 175 -2.91 -12.88 -13.29
N ARG A 176 -2.95 -13.71 -12.25
CA ARG A 176 -3.54 -15.06 -12.30
C ARG A 176 -4.78 -15.18 -11.43
N SER A 177 -4.70 -14.72 -10.19
CA SER A 177 -5.79 -14.87 -9.23
C SER A 177 -5.66 -13.91 -8.05
N PHE A 178 -6.76 -13.74 -7.31
CA PHE A 178 -6.74 -13.25 -5.95
C PHE A 178 -6.79 -14.41 -4.97
N ASP A 179 -5.86 -14.42 -4.02
CA ASP A 179 -5.90 -15.31 -2.87
C ASP A 179 -6.80 -14.73 -1.77
N LEU A 180 -6.91 -13.40 -1.72
CA LEU A 180 -7.66 -12.69 -0.70
C LEU A 180 -8.20 -11.36 -1.22
N LEU A 181 -9.50 -11.12 -0.99
CA LEU A 181 -10.13 -9.80 -1.04
C LEU A 181 -10.93 -9.64 0.25
N GLU A 182 -10.43 -8.84 1.18
CA GLU A 182 -10.98 -8.73 2.53
C GLU A 182 -11.24 -7.28 2.90
N SER A 183 -12.49 -6.97 3.25
CA SER A 183 -12.89 -5.69 3.85
C SER A 183 -12.88 -5.79 5.38
N GLY A 184 -12.72 -4.67 6.07
CA GLY A 184 -12.60 -4.70 7.53
C GLY A 184 -12.79 -3.36 8.24
N SER A 185 -13.00 -3.43 9.56
CA SER A 185 -13.24 -2.26 10.44
C SER A 185 -11.99 -1.41 10.68
N VAL A 186 -10.81 -2.02 10.51
CA VAL A 186 -9.49 -1.44 10.77
C VAL A 186 -8.65 -1.44 9.51
N LEU A 187 -8.62 -2.57 8.79
CA LEU A 187 -7.83 -2.73 7.57
C LEU A 187 -8.59 -3.52 6.50
N GLY A 188 -8.29 -3.19 5.24
CA GLY A 188 -8.65 -3.97 4.07
C GLY A 188 -7.41 -4.61 3.47
N ARG A 189 -7.57 -5.81 2.92
CA ARG A 189 -6.46 -6.57 2.33
C ARG A 189 -6.82 -7.07 0.94
N LEU A 190 -5.88 -6.95 0.03
CA LEU A 190 -5.90 -7.59 -1.28
C LEU A 190 -4.61 -8.40 -1.41
N ARG A 191 -4.71 -9.70 -1.75
CA ARG A 191 -3.56 -10.54 -2.06
C ARG A 191 -3.74 -11.13 -3.45
N ALA A 192 -2.84 -10.81 -4.36
CA ALA A 192 -2.87 -11.25 -5.75
C ALA A 192 -1.65 -12.10 -6.10
N HIS A 193 -1.87 -13.14 -6.91
CA HIS A 193 -0.83 -13.95 -7.53
C HIS A 193 -0.66 -13.55 -9.00
N SER A 194 0.58 -13.40 -9.45
CA SER A 194 0.94 -13.07 -10.83
C SER A 194 2.19 -13.82 -11.27
N ASP A 195 2.37 -13.99 -12.57
CA ASP A 195 3.60 -14.53 -13.15
C ASP A 195 4.38 -13.40 -13.81
N TRP A 196 5.70 -13.35 -13.62
CA TRP A 196 6.56 -12.52 -14.46
C TRP A 196 7.00 -13.37 -15.64
N GLU A 197 6.78 -12.88 -16.86
CA GLU A 197 6.97 -13.62 -18.10
C GLU A 197 7.92 -12.88 -19.05
N THR A 198 8.61 -13.63 -19.90
CA THR A 198 9.27 -13.10 -21.10
C THR A 198 8.25 -12.60 -22.13
N ALA A 199 8.72 -11.91 -23.18
CA ALA A 199 7.87 -11.50 -24.29
C ALA A 199 7.20 -12.70 -25.01
N GLU A 200 7.84 -13.87 -24.95
CA GLU A 200 7.38 -15.13 -25.51
C GLU A 200 6.40 -15.89 -24.59
N GLY A 201 6.16 -15.39 -23.38
CA GLY A 201 5.27 -16.00 -22.39
C GLY A 201 5.93 -17.09 -21.53
N GLU A 202 7.26 -17.15 -21.48
CA GLU A 202 7.96 -18.06 -20.58
C GLU A 202 7.98 -17.47 -19.17
N VAL A 203 7.55 -18.25 -18.16
CA VAL A 203 7.52 -17.79 -16.77
C VAL A 203 8.93 -17.73 -16.19
N LEU A 204 9.30 -16.57 -15.67
CA LEU A 204 10.56 -16.26 -15.00
C LEU A 204 10.47 -16.48 -13.48
N LEU A 205 9.39 -16.00 -12.86
CA LEU A 205 9.12 -16.12 -11.42
C LEU A 205 7.62 -15.96 -11.12
N HIS A 206 7.19 -16.41 -9.94
CA HIS A 206 5.89 -16.08 -9.39
C HIS A 206 5.99 -14.87 -8.46
N GLU A 207 5.00 -14.00 -8.53
CA GLU A 207 4.82 -12.86 -7.64
C GLU A 207 3.56 -13.08 -6.81
N THR A 208 3.70 -12.92 -5.49
CA THR A 208 2.56 -12.67 -4.61
C THR A 208 2.65 -11.26 -4.05
N ARG A 209 1.60 -10.45 -4.30
CA ARG A 209 1.53 -9.05 -3.85
C ARG A 209 0.35 -8.87 -2.91
N GLU A 210 0.64 -8.45 -1.68
CA GLU A 210 -0.37 -8.09 -0.68
C GLU A 210 -0.38 -6.57 -0.45
N PHE A 211 -1.54 -5.95 -0.63
CA PHE A 211 -1.82 -4.59 -0.16
C PHE A 211 -2.59 -4.67 1.15
N ARG A 212 -2.13 -3.91 2.15
CA ARG A 212 -2.85 -3.66 3.40
C ARG A 212 -3.15 -2.18 3.47
N VAL A 213 -4.43 -1.81 3.49
CA VAL A 213 -4.85 -0.42 3.58
C VAL A 213 -5.55 -0.23 4.92
N TYR A 214 -5.19 0.81 5.66
CA TYR A 214 -5.71 1.05 7.01
C TYR A 214 -6.71 2.20 7.03
N ASP A 215 -7.78 2.04 7.79
CA ASP A 215 -8.55 3.18 8.32
C ASP A 215 -7.84 3.64 9.61
N ASN A 216 -6.77 4.42 9.43
CA ASN A 216 -5.92 4.93 10.51
C ASN A 216 -6.56 6.09 11.29
N ARG A 217 -7.82 6.45 11.00
CA ARG A 217 -8.60 7.49 11.71
C ARG A 217 -7.90 8.86 11.73
N ASP A 218 -7.17 9.16 10.66
CA ASP A 218 -6.39 10.38 10.50
C ASP A 218 -6.86 11.16 9.27
N ASP A 219 -6.98 12.46 9.41
CA ASP A 219 -7.44 13.35 8.34
C ASP A 219 -6.29 13.97 7.50
N LEU A 220 -5.04 13.71 7.89
CA LEU A 220 -3.82 14.26 7.30
C LEU A 220 -2.98 13.20 6.57
N ALA A 221 -3.04 11.93 6.99
CA ALA A 221 -2.28 10.85 6.37
C ALA A 221 -3.10 9.58 6.22
N GLN A 222 -2.86 8.85 5.14
CA GLN A 222 -3.30 7.47 4.96
C GLN A 222 -2.09 6.55 4.98
N ILE A 223 -2.27 5.32 5.47
CA ILE A 223 -1.20 4.33 5.55
C ILE A 223 -1.62 3.10 4.76
N PHE A 224 -0.69 2.61 3.95
CA PHE A 224 -0.81 1.31 3.31
C PHE A 224 0.54 0.61 3.28
N ASP A 225 0.51 -0.71 3.42
CA ASP A 225 1.68 -1.57 3.24
C ASP A 225 1.57 -2.32 1.92
N VAL A 226 2.73 -2.57 1.30
CA VAL A 226 2.87 -3.50 0.18
C VAL A 226 3.87 -4.57 0.58
N ILE A 227 3.42 -5.82 0.62
CA ILE A 227 4.30 -6.98 0.72
C ILE A 227 4.44 -7.59 -0.67
N LEU A 228 5.68 -7.69 -1.15
CA LEU A 228 6.02 -8.30 -2.43
C LEU A 228 6.87 -9.55 -2.18
N GLU A 229 6.30 -10.71 -2.46
CA GLU A 229 6.99 -12.00 -2.38
C GLU A 229 7.30 -12.46 -3.81
N LEU A 230 8.58 -12.72 -4.09
CA LEU A 230 9.05 -13.19 -5.39
C LEU A 230 9.62 -14.60 -5.23
N GLU A 231 9.04 -15.56 -5.95
CA GLU A 231 9.44 -16.97 -5.90
C GLU A 231 10.03 -17.40 -7.25
N ALA A 232 11.29 -17.82 -7.22
CA ALA A 232 11.97 -18.39 -8.37
C ALA A 232 11.51 -19.84 -8.58
N THR A 233 10.81 -20.11 -9.68
CA THR A 233 10.13 -21.40 -9.92
C THR A 233 10.85 -22.30 -10.91
N ASN A 234 11.67 -21.71 -11.77
CA ASN A 234 12.28 -22.38 -12.91
C ASN A 234 13.81 -22.17 -12.96
N GLY A 235 14.46 -22.16 -11.78
CA GLY A 235 15.90 -21.97 -11.64
C GLY A 235 16.24 -20.61 -11.03
N ASP A 236 17.50 -20.19 -11.19
CA ASP A 236 17.96 -18.93 -10.63
C ASP A 236 17.32 -17.73 -11.34
N VAL A 237 16.95 -16.71 -10.56
CA VAL A 237 16.47 -15.42 -11.05
C VAL A 237 17.52 -14.35 -10.75
N HIS A 238 18.06 -13.77 -11.81
CA HIS A 238 19.01 -12.67 -11.76
C HIS A 238 18.31 -11.34 -12.05
N PHE A 239 18.44 -10.40 -11.13
CA PHE A 239 18.01 -9.01 -11.30
C PHE A 239 19.21 -8.17 -11.75
N GLY A 240 19.15 -7.64 -12.97
CA GLY A 240 20.25 -6.88 -13.57
C GLY A 240 20.41 -5.48 -12.98
N ASP A 241 21.65 -4.98 -12.94
CA ASP A 241 21.94 -3.61 -12.50
C ASP A 241 21.49 -2.60 -13.58
N THR A 242 20.28 -2.08 -13.42
CA THR A 242 19.62 -1.15 -14.34
C THR A 242 19.26 0.13 -13.59
N LYS A 243 19.04 1.24 -14.32
CA LYS A 243 18.61 2.51 -13.68
C LYS A 243 17.23 2.36 -13.02
N GLU A 244 16.46 1.36 -13.46
CA GLU A 244 15.14 0.97 -13.00
C GLU A 244 15.15 -0.05 -11.84
N GLY A 245 16.14 0.05 -10.96
CA GLY A 245 16.41 -0.88 -9.86
C GLY A 245 15.52 -0.75 -8.62
N GLY A 246 14.19 -0.64 -8.77
CA GLY A 246 13.23 -0.52 -7.67
C GLY A 246 11.97 -1.37 -7.87
N PHE A 247 11.74 -2.34 -6.97
CA PHE A 247 10.64 -3.30 -7.11
C PHE A 247 9.26 -2.67 -7.04
N LEU A 248 9.05 -1.66 -6.19
CA LEU A 248 7.81 -0.88 -6.12
C LEU A 248 8.10 0.53 -6.61
N SER A 249 7.31 0.99 -7.57
CA SER A 249 7.52 2.26 -8.24
C SER A 249 6.27 3.13 -8.18
N VAL A 250 6.48 4.42 -7.99
CA VAL A 250 5.44 5.44 -7.94
C VAL A 250 5.76 6.54 -8.93
N ARG A 251 4.80 6.89 -9.78
CA ARG A 251 4.80 8.08 -10.61
C ARG A 251 3.85 9.10 -9.99
N VAL A 252 4.40 10.09 -9.30
CA VAL A 252 3.64 11.20 -8.72
C VAL A 252 2.95 12.03 -9.81
N ALA A 253 1.89 12.76 -9.44
CA ALA A 253 1.23 13.69 -10.35
C ALA A 253 2.23 14.72 -10.90
N SER A 254 2.10 15.15 -12.16
CA SER A 254 3.11 16.03 -12.79
C SER A 254 3.25 17.38 -12.06
N THR A 255 2.21 17.84 -11.35
CA THR A 255 2.27 19.05 -10.52
C THR A 255 3.19 18.91 -9.31
N MET A 256 3.51 17.68 -8.91
CA MET A 256 4.45 17.35 -7.85
C MET A 256 5.87 17.09 -8.37
N ASP A 257 6.13 17.24 -9.68
CA ASP A 257 7.47 16.99 -10.20
C ASP A 257 8.51 17.92 -9.54
N ALA A 258 9.63 17.35 -9.09
CA ALA A 258 10.73 18.06 -8.44
C ALA A 258 11.53 18.97 -9.39
N SER A 259 11.30 18.83 -10.70
CA SER A 259 11.77 19.80 -11.70
C SER A 259 10.89 21.05 -11.79
N GLY A 260 9.69 21.00 -11.20
CA GLY A 260 8.74 22.10 -11.05
C GLY A 260 8.60 22.53 -9.59
N ASP A 261 7.36 22.54 -9.09
CA ASP A 261 7.02 23.05 -7.75
C ASP A 261 7.08 21.97 -6.65
N GLY A 262 7.39 20.71 -7.00
CA GLY A 262 7.53 19.63 -6.04
C GLY A 262 8.92 19.49 -5.43
N GLN A 263 9.06 18.53 -4.53
CA GLN A 263 10.29 18.26 -3.79
C GLN A 263 10.43 16.78 -3.47
N ILE A 264 11.67 16.29 -3.55
CA ILE A 264 12.06 14.97 -3.04
C ILE A 264 12.87 15.21 -1.77
N GLU A 265 12.59 14.46 -0.70
CA GLU A 265 13.42 14.43 0.51
C GLU A 265 13.67 12.98 0.92
N ASN A 266 14.86 12.68 1.46
CA ASN A 266 15.16 11.35 1.99
C ASN A 266 15.53 11.39 3.48
N GLY A 267 15.54 10.22 4.12
CA GLY A 267 15.84 10.06 5.55
C GLY A 267 17.23 10.46 6.03
N TYR A 268 18.12 10.88 5.12
CA TYR A 268 19.42 11.46 5.46
C TYR A 268 19.47 12.99 5.28
N GLY A 269 18.33 13.61 4.95
CA GLY A 269 18.21 15.06 4.72
C GLY A 269 18.65 15.51 3.34
N GLY A 270 18.78 14.58 2.38
CA GLY A 270 19.01 14.95 0.98
C GLY A 270 17.76 15.57 0.36
N ILE A 271 17.93 16.60 -0.47
CA ILE A 271 16.85 17.34 -1.11
C ILE A 271 17.01 17.35 -2.64
N GLY A 272 15.91 17.03 -3.33
CA GLY A 272 15.82 17.01 -4.79
C GLY A 272 16.50 15.80 -5.43
N GLU A 273 16.35 15.66 -6.74
CA GLU A 273 16.83 14.50 -7.49
C GLU A 273 18.35 14.31 -7.36
N PHE A 274 19.13 15.38 -7.48
CA PHE A 274 20.59 15.32 -7.40
C PHE A 274 21.10 14.71 -6.09
N GLU A 275 20.43 15.00 -4.97
CA GLU A 275 20.85 14.50 -3.67
C GLU A 275 20.21 13.18 -3.28
N CYS A 276 19.10 12.78 -3.91
CA CYS A 276 18.34 11.59 -3.54
C CYS A 276 18.50 10.42 -4.52
N TRP A 277 18.68 10.67 -5.81
CA TRP A 277 18.67 9.64 -6.84
C TRP A 277 19.81 8.62 -6.66
N GLY A 278 19.46 7.33 -6.76
CA GLY A 278 20.40 6.21 -6.61
C GLY A 278 20.95 6.02 -5.20
N LYS A 279 20.50 6.79 -4.20
CA LYS A 279 20.98 6.67 -2.82
C LYS A 279 20.02 5.83 -1.99
N ARG A 280 20.58 4.88 -1.24
CA ARG A 280 19.82 4.11 -0.24
C ARG A 280 19.32 5.05 0.84
N SER A 281 18.07 4.88 1.26
CA SER A 281 17.45 5.62 2.35
C SER A 281 16.45 4.75 3.10
N CYS A 282 16.20 5.04 4.37
CA CYS A 282 15.17 4.37 5.16
C CYS A 282 13.75 4.83 4.82
N TRP A 283 13.60 6.01 4.21
CA TRP A 283 12.37 6.55 3.65
C TRP A 283 12.69 7.60 2.58
N CYS A 284 11.75 7.88 1.69
CA CYS A 284 11.83 8.95 0.72
C CYS A 284 10.45 9.58 0.55
N ASP A 285 10.33 10.89 0.75
CA ASP A 285 9.12 11.66 0.46
C ASP A 285 9.23 12.25 -0.95
N TYR A 286 8.15 12.19 -1.70
CA TYR A 286 7.96 12.98 -2.90
C TYR A 286 6.64 13.74 -2.79
N SER A 287 6.74 15.05 -2.57
CA SER A 287 5.61 15.92 -2.27
C SER A 287 5.58 17.18 -3.14
N GLY A 288 4.40 17.77 -3.30
CA GLY A 288 4.21 18.96 -4.13
C GLY A 288 2.76 19.41 -4.18
N PRO A 289 2.44 20.46 -4.96
CA PRO A 289 1.08 20.95 -5.08
C PRO A 289 0.18 19.99 -5.87
N VAL A 290 -0.98 19.64 -5.33
CA VAL A 290 -2.09 18.94 -6.01
C VAL A 290 -3.40 19.61 -5.60
N ASP A 291 -4.25 19.97 -6.56
CA ASP A 291 -5.54 20.64 -6.33
C ASP A 291 -5.47 21.85 -5.36
N GLY A 292 -4.37 22.60 -5.41
CA GLY A 292 -4.13 23.77 -4.57
C GLY A 292 -3.69 23.48 -3.13
N ARG A 293 -3.27 22.24 -2.83
CA ARG A 293 -2.75 21.81 -1.51
C ARG A 293 -1.41 21.13 -1.66
N TRP A 294 -0.59 21.15 -0.61
CA TRP A 294 0.64 20.36 -0.58
C TRP A 294 0.30 18.95 -0.13
N SER A 295 0.54 17.96 -1.00
CA SER A 295 0.30 16.54 -0.77
C SER A 295 1.54 15.74 -1.15
N GLY A 296 1.66 14.50 -0.67
CA GLY A 296 2.85 13.70 -0.88
C GLY A 296 2.63 12.21 -0.67
N ILE A 297 3.65 11.44 -1.01
CA ILE A 297 3.77 10.02 -0.73
C ILE A 297 5.18 9.73 -0.22
N ALA A 298 5.26 8.93 0.84
CA ALA A 298 6.50 8.58 1.55
C ALA A 298 6.56 7.09 1.90
#